data_AF-A0AAE4IUI4-F1
#
_entry.id   AF-A0AAE4IUI4-F1
#
_cell.length_a   1.000
_cell.length_b   1.000
_cell.length_c   1.000
_cell.angle_alpha   90.00
_cell.angle_beta   90.00
_cell.angle_gamma   90.00
#
_symmetry.space_group_name_H-M   'P 1'
#
loop_
_entity.id
_entity.type
_entity.pdbx_description
1 polymer ?
#
loop_
_entity_poly.entity_id
_entity_poly.type
_entity_poly.pdbx_seq_one_letter_code
_entity_poly.pdbx_strand_id
1 'polypeptide(L)'
;MNESLQRYLSDMTHLVKNQWPLASRVWPGLDYTDVNLLLISVNHKDGQPRYWSLTIHGMRQVTAGELGQVSQPAVNNFAIEKVMGKKGVIITLDSTRPAESPENLFRLATHELVHGWFQPDIASLSPSQSRNSRYPLDYRPRLYRFMVIKNLQQAARQPQETLHLCHARYWFNKWQTEYQEEYQRIKVFDILEGSAFYIEQMIVALKKETNLLQAGASLSSGFNITPAEDLTLDSESYILGDVAGVLLDKRLPQWKSTFYTNQVPPAELLLNTLTDCNIEQVTSAYEGLFQKKVKRENQRLFNDFMIVDEVLNNAGIPLLRLDAAMQQGGFTSKGFYTFKGQDVILAMSAKYSSSAGHLQIMNTNVLDDDTSISVPLPASTELKNNTLVLNTSKLKGEIRVRAERDGKNRIIYVPDNPEAQRQASVLPSPDEPYLSASFFNHDNPGALHD
;
A
#
# COMPACT_ATOMS: atom_id res chain seq x y z
N MET A 1 -0.61 30.79 13.97
CA MET A 1 -0.67 29.63 13.05
C MET A 1 -0.77 30.16 11.63
N ASN A 2 -0.07 29.58 10.66
CA ASN A 2 -0.14 30.05 9.26
C ASN A 2 -1.56 29.80 8.70
N GLU A 3 -2.14 30.78 8.00
CA GLU A 3 -3.46 30.67 7.36
C GLU A 3 -3.57 29.47 6.41
N SER A 4 -2.46 29.10 5.75
CA SER A 4 -2.42 27.92 4.87
C SER A 4 -2.73 26.62 5.61
N LEU A 5 -2.10 26.42 6.79
CA LEU A 5 -2.34 25.23 7.62
C LEU A 5 -3.76 25.23 8.19
N GLN A 6 -4.27 26.39 8.59
CA GLN A 6 -5.65 26.50 9.10
C GLN A 6 -6.68 26.09 8.05
N ARG A 7 -6.52 26.56 6.80
CA ARG A 7 -7.37 26.14 5.68
C ARG A 7 -7.27 24.63 5.45
N TYR A 8 -6.03 24.10 5.40
CA TYR A 8 -5.79 22.67 5.25
C TYR A 8 -6.52 21.82 6.30
N LEU A 9 -6.38 22.18 7.58
CA LEU A 9 -7.05 21.50 8.70
C LEU A 9 -8.58 21.63 8.62
N SER A 10 -9.07 22.81 8.24
CA SER A 10 -10.51 23.05 8.05
C SER A 10 -11.08 22.16 6.94
N ASP A 11 -10.39 22.05 5.81
CA ASP A 11 -10.80 21.20 4.68
C ASP A 11 -10.81 19.72 5.08
N MET A 12 -9.74 19.24 5.73
CA MET A 12 -9.69 17.89 6.30
C MET A 12 -10.84 17.61 7.26
N THR A 13 -11.11 18.54 8.18
CA THR A 13 -12.19 18.42 9.17
C THR A 13 -13.54 18.37 8.49
N HIS A 14 -13.74 19.17 7.44
CA HIS A 14 -14.97 19.16 6.65
C HIS A 14 -15.17 17.81 5.94
N LEU A 15 -14.10 17.21 5.39
CA LEU A 15 -14.16 15.89 4.76
C LEU A 15 -14.53 14.81 5.80
N VAL A 16 -13.80 14.75 6.91
CA VAL A 16 -14.05 13.82 8.03
C VAL A 16 -15.49 13.93 8.52
N LYS A 17 -15.94 15.14 8.87
CA LYS A 17 -17.28 15.39 9.40
C LYS A 17 -18.41 14.95 8.48
N ASN A 18 -18.25 15.13 7.18
CA ASN A 18 -19.35 14.93 6.23
C ASN A 18 -19.33 13.56 5.54
N GLN A 19 -18.18 12.88 5.51
CA GLN A 19 -18.03 11.65 4.73
C GLN A 19 -17.82 10.40 5.59
N TRP A 20 -17.10 10.46 6.71
CA TRP A 20 -16.96 9.30 7.59
C TRP A 20 -18.29 8.74 8.12
N PRO A 21 -19.33 9.55 8.42
CA PRO A 21 -20.64 9.00 8.75
C PRO A 21 -21.31 8.18 7.64
N LEU A 22 -20.82 8.27 6.39
CA LEU A 22 -21.32 7.50 5.25
C LEU A 22 -20.72 6.09 5.17
N ALA A 23 -19.67 5.80 5.94
CA ALA A 23 -18.92 4.55 5.87
C ALA A 23 -19.81 3.30 6.07
N SER A 24 -20.73 3.34 7.04
CA SER A 24 -21.67 2.25 7.32
C SER A 24 -22.67 1.97 6.19
N ARG A 25 -22.86 2.93 5.27
CA ARG A 25 -23.67 2.75 4.07
C ARG A 25 -22.92 2.02 2.98
N VAL A 26 -21.58 2.06 2.98
CA VAL A 26 -20.71 1.44 1.97
C VAL A 26 -20.44 -0.01 2.30
N TRP A 27 -20.06 -0.30 3.54
CA TRP A 27 -19.63 -1.63 3.96
C TRP A 27 -20.25 -2.04 5.31
N PRO A 28 -20.81 -3.26 5.43
CA PRO A 28 -21.37 -3.74 6.69
C PRO A 28 -20.33 -3.76 7.83
N GLY A 29 -20.67 -3.19 8.98
CA GLY A 29 -19.80 -3.13 10.15
C GLY A 29 -18.74 -2.02 10.13
N LEU A 30 -18.66 -1.23 9.06
CA LEU A 30 -17.78 -0.08 8.97
C LEU A 30 -18.39 1.11 9.72
N ASP A 31 -17.73 1.57 10.78
CA ASP A 31 -18.19 2.72 11.57
C ASP A 31 -17.03 3.66 11.91
N TYR A 32 -16.97 4.79 11.19
CA TYR A 32 -15.95 5.82 11.39
C TYR A 32 -16.43 6.96 12.30
N THR A 33 -17.61 6.85 12.90
CA THR A 33 -18.15 7.90 13.78
C THR A 33 -17.42 8.00 15.11
N ASP A 34 -16.79 6.91 15.56
CA ASP A 34 -15.98 6.85 16.78
C ASP A 34 -14.46 6.67 16.49
N VAL A 35 -13.98 7.31 15.43
CA VAL A 35 -12.57 7.26 15.01
C VAL A 35 -11.89 8.62 15.20
N ASN A 36 -10.61 8.60 15.56
CA ASN A 36 -9.75 9.77 15.64
C ASN A 36 -8.73 9.80 14.50
N LEU A 37 -8.74 10.86 13.69
CA LEU A 37 -7.59 11.23 12.85
C LEU A 37 -6.68 12.16 13.64
N LEU A 38 -5.45 11.75 13.93
CA LEU A 38 -4.44 12.60 14.55
C LEU A 38 -3.49 13.16 13.49
N LEU A 39 -3.57 14.46 13.23
CA LEU A 39 -2.60 15.14 12.37
C LEU A 39 -1.46 15.73 13.21
N ILE A 40 -0.24 15.29 12.94
CA ILE A 40 0.99 15.82 13.51
C ILE A 40 1.60 16.80 12.49
N SER A 41 1.42 18.09 12.74
CA SER A 41 2.01 19.16 11.95
C SER A 41 3.43 19.43 12.44
N VAL A 42 4.42 19.18 11.59
CA VAL A 42 5.81 19.56 11.84
C VAL A 42 6.15 20.79 11.00
N ASN A 43 6.78 21.79 11.61
CA ASN A 43 7.31 22.94 10.90
C ASN A 43 8.84 22.92 11.04
N HIS A 44 9.54 22.82 9.91
CA HIS A 44 11.00 22.71 9.90
C HIS A 44 11.73 23.93 10.47
N LYS A 45 11.05 25.08 10.65
CA LYS A 45 11.64 26.29 11.22
C LYS A 45 11.64 26.35 12.75
N ASP A 46 10.58 25.84 13.41
CA ASP A 46 10.46 25.84 14.87
C ASP A 46 10.70 24.46 15.47
N GLY A 47 10.66 23.39 14.66
CA GLY A 47 10.99 22.01 15.03
C GLY A 47 10.01 21.35 16.01
N GLN A 48 8.97 22.09 16.45
CA GLN A 48 8.04 21.62 17.47
C GLN A 48 6.76 21.07 16.83
N PRO A 49 6.43 19.79 17.06
CA PRO A 49 5.21 19.20 16.51
C PRO A 49 3.97 19.83 17.15
N ARG A 50 2.94 20.04 16.33
CA ARG A 50 1.59 20.43 16.78
C ARG A 50 0.62 19.33 16.44
N TYR A 51 -0.20 18.95 17.41
CA TYR A 51 -1.09 17.81 17.29
C TYR A 51 -2.54 18.29 17.15
N TRP A 52 -3.24 17.74 16.17
CA TRP A 52 -4.63 18.07 15.88
C TRP A 52 -5.44 16.78 15.82
N SER A 53 -6.42 16.65 16.71
CA SER A 53 -7.40 15.57 16.63
C SER A 53 -8.59 16.04 15.81
N LEU A 54 -8.88 15.31 14.74
CA LEU A 54 -10.01 15.51 13.85
C LEU A 54 -10.97 14.33 14.04
N THR A 55 -12.24 14.66 14.23
CA THR A 55 -13.34 13.71 14.42
C THR A 55 -14.57 14.21 13.66
N ILE A 56 -15.64 13.40 13.62
CA ILE A 56 -16.91 13.84 13.03
C ILE A 56 -17.53 15.04 13.78
N HIS A 57 -17.12 15.31 15.02
CA HIS A 57 -17.61 16.42 15.82
C HIS A 57 -16.82 17.71 15.61
N GLY A 58 -15.66 17.64 14.93
CA GLY A 58 -14.82 18.78 14.63
C GLY A 58 -13.34 18.49 14.89
N MET A 59 -12.55 19.57 14.87
CA MET A 59 -11.13 19.52 15.19
C MET A 59 -10.82 20.22 16.51
N ARG A 60 -9.81 19.71 17.22
CA ARG A 60 -9.17 20.43 18.32
C ARG A 60 -7.67 20.21 18.31
N GLN A 61 -6.94 21.23 18.74
CA GLN A 61 -5.53 21.04 19.08
C GLN A 61 -5.44 20.20 20.36
N VAL A 62 -4.52 19.26 20.38
CA VAL A 62 -4.25 18.39 21.53
C VAL A 62 -2.80 18.55 21.98
N THR A 63 -2.54 18.29 23.24
CA THR A 63 -1.18 18.31 23.80
C THR A 63 -0.59 16.90 23.81
N ALA A 64 0.75 16.80 23.84
CA ALA A 64 1.43 15.52 23.96
C ALA A 64 1.01 14.76 25.25
N GLY A 65 0.73 15.49 26.34
CA GLY A 65 0.26 14.89 27.59
C GLY A 65 -1.13 14.23 27.48
N GLU A 66 -2.02 14.77 26.65
CA GLU A 66 -3.35 14.18 26.39
C GLU A 66 -3.30 12.96 25.48
N LEU A 67 -2.30 12.90 24.59
CA LEU A 67 -2.12 11.77 23.67
C LEU A 67 -1.57 10.54 24.39
N GLY A 68 -0.80 10.73 25.46
CA GLY A 68 -0.04 9.65 26.08
C GLY A 68 1.09 9.18 25.17
N GLN A 69 1.37 7.88 25.18
CA GLN A 69 2.33 7.28 24.26
C GLN A 69 1.63 6.95 22.95
N VAL A 70 1.88 7.77 21.94
CA VAL A 70 1.48 7.52 20.55
C VAL A 70 2.71 7.54 19.65
N SER A 71 2.66 6.74 18.59
CA SER A 71 3.64 6.74 17.52
C SER A 71 3.74 8.13 16.89
N GLN A 72 4.97 8.50 16.50
CA GLN A 72 5.22 9.71 15.72
C GLN A 72 5.82 9.31 14.37
N PRO A 73 4.97 9.02 13.36
CA PRO A 73 5.44 8.68 12.03
C PRO A 73 6.36 9.77 11.47
N ALA A 74 7.27 9.39 10.58
CA ALA A 74 8.05 10.35 9.83
C ALA A 74 7.14 11.33 9.07
N VAL A 75 7.66 12.52 8.72
CA VAL A 75 6.94 13.47 7.87
C VAL A 75 6.47 12.80 6.56
N ASN A 76 5.23 13.06 6.19
CA ASN A 76 4.48 12.45 5.06
C ASN A 76 4.25 10.96 5.24
N ASN A 77 3.93 10.55 6.47
CA ASN A 77 3.77 9.16 6.82
C ASN A 77 2.71 8.95 7.89
N PHE A 78 2.31 7.70 8.11
CA PHE A 78 1.21 7.36 9.01
C PHE A 78 1.50 6.20 9.96
N ALA A 79 0.63 6.04 10.94
CA ALA A 79 0.53 4.86 11.81
C ALA A 79 -0.95 4.60 12.14
N ILE A 80 -1.29 3.35 12.40
CA ILE A 80 -2.62 2.92 12.81
C ILE A 80 -2.50 2.42 14.24
N GLU A 81 -3.15 3.09 15.18
CA GLU A 81 -3.14 2.73 16.59
C GLU A 81 -4.27 3.43 17.34
N LYS A 82 -4.45 3.10 18.62
CA LYS A 82 -5.45 3.80 19.43
C LYS A 82 -4.97 5.21 19.76
N VAL A 83 -5.75 6.21 19.36
CA VAL A 83 -5.50 7.62 19.71
C VAL A 83 -6.52 8.03 20.77
N MET A 84 -6.06 8.46 21.94
CA MET A 84 -6.92 8.84 23.07
C MET A 84 -7.96 7.75 23.41
N GLY A 85 -7.54 6.48 23.38
CA GLY A 85 -8.37 5.31 23.69
C GLY A 85 -9.32 4.84 22.59
N LYS A 86 -9.41 5.55 21.45
CA LYS A 86 -10.29 5.21 20.33
C LYS A 86 -9.50 4.69 19.14
N LYS A 87 -10.15 3.95 18.24
CA LYS A 87 -9.59 3.59 16.92
C LYS A 87 -9.04 4.85 16.25
N GLY A 88 -7.85 4.78 15.69
CA GLY A 88 -7.22 5.95 15.12
C GLY A 88 -6.25 5.67 13.99
N VAL A 89 -5.99 6.74 13.26
CA VAL A 89 -4.93 6.85 12.26
C VAL A 89 -4.18 8.15 12.54
N ILE A 90 -2.87 8.05 12.61
CA ILE A 90 -1.95 9.16 12.85
C ILE A 90 -1.27 9.49 11.54
N ILE A 91 -1.23 10.76 11.17
CA ILE A 91 -0.53 11.21 9.98
C ILE A 91 0.36 12.39 10.33
N THR A 92 1.64 12.30 10.01
CA THR A 92 2.58 13.41 10.18
C THR A 92 2.75 14.14 8.85
N LEU A 93 2.60 15.46 8.85
CA LEU A 93 2.71 16.31 7.65
C LEU A 93 3.70 17.46 7.84
N ASP A 94 4.36 17.85 6.76
CA ASP A 94 5.11 19.11 6.70
C ASP A 94 4.09 20.25 6.56
N SER A 95 3.94 21.04 7.60
CA SER A 95 2.97 22.13 7.64
C SER A 95 3.36 23.35 6.82
N THR A 96 4.59 23.41 6.33
CA THR A 96 5.06 24.47 5.43
C THR A 96 4.82 24.11 3.97
N ARG A 97 4.90 22.81 3.65
CA ARG A 97 4.72 22.25 2.31
C ARG A 97 4.12 20.85 2.40
N PRO A 98 2.80 20.73 2.66
CA PRO A 98 2.14 19.42 2.65
C PRO A 98 2.38 18.74 1.30
N ALA A 99 2.84 17.50 1.31
CA ALA A 99 3.06 16.73 0.09
C ALA A 99 1.73 16.40 -0.61
N GLU A 100 0.68 16.21 0.18
CA GLU A 100 -0.64 15.78 -0.28
C GLU A 100 -1.69 16.85 -0.03
N SER A 101 -2.70 16.90 -0.92
CA SER A 101 -3.90 17.71 -0.70
C SER A 101 -4.72 17.18 0.48
N PRO A 102 -5.59 18.01 1.10
CA PRO A 102 -6.53 17.52 2.11
C PRO A 102 -7.37 16.34 1.61
N GLU A 103 -7.79 16.34 0.34
CA GLU A 103 -8.58 15.23 -0.19
C GLU A 103 -7.79 13.92 -0.23
N ASN A 104 -6.55 13.96 -0.71
CA ASN A 104 -5.69 12.78 -0.78
C ASN A 104 -5.34 12.25 0.62
N LEU A 105 -5.10 13.15 1.58
CA LEU A 105 -4.80 12.74 2.96
C LEU A 105 -6.02 12.13 3.66
N PHE A 106 -7.22 12.67 3.40
CA PHE A 106 -8.47 12.11 3.87
C PHE A 106 -8.71 10.71 3.28
N ARG A 107 -8.43 10.55 1.98
CA ARG A 107 -8.51 9.27 1.27
C ARG A 107 -7.57 8.23 1.87
N LEU A 108 -6.29 8.59 2.04
CA LEU A 108 -5.30 7.76 2.73
C LEU A 108 -5.80 7.37 4.13
N ALA A 109 -6.23 8.32 4.95
CA ALA A 109 -6.75 8.02 6.28
C ALA A 109 -7.94 7.03 6.23
N THR A 110 -8.86 7.23 5.28
CA THR A 110 -10.06 6.41 5.08
C THR A 110 -9.70 4.98 4.65
N HIS A 111 -8.70 4.85 3.76
CA HIS A 111 -8.13 3.59 3.27
C HIS A 111 -7.44 2.81 4.40
N GLU A 112 -6.51 3.46 5.10
CA GLU A 112 -5.72 2.81 6.16
C GLU A 112 -6.57 2.40 7.36
N LEU A 113 -7.65 3.13 7.65
CA LEU A 113 -8.60 2.70 8.68
C LEU A 113 -9.24 1.35 8.34
N VAL A 114 -9.50 1.06 7.06
CA VAL A 114 -10.05 -0.24 6.64
C VAL A 114 -9.11 -1.35 7.08
N HIS A 115 -7.85 -1.26 6.65
CA HIS A 115 -6.79 -2.23 6.96
C HIS A 115 -6.62 -2.42 8.46
N GLY A 116 -6.52 -1.31 9.20
CA GLY A 116 -6.19 -1.33 10.62
C GLY A 116 -7.28 -1.83 11.56
N TRP A 117 -8.55 -1.62 11.20
CA TRP A 117 -9.64 -1.70 12.19
C TRP A 117 -10.91 -2.41 11.72
N PHE A 118 -11.07 -2.65 10.41
CA PHE A 118 -12.36 -3.10 9.86
C PHE A 118 -12.21 -4.25 8.85
N GLN A 119 -11.00 -4.56 8.42
CA GLN A 119 -10.68 -5.82 7.76
C GLN A 119 -10.33 -6.89 8.80
N PRO A 120 -10.86 -8.12 8.65
CA PRO A 120 -10.39 -9.25 9.44
C PRO A 120 -8.98 -9.63 9.01
N ASP A 121 -8.24 -10.30 9.90
CA ASP A 121 -6.91 -10.83 9.61
C ASP A 121 -6.99 -12.03 8.65
N ILE A 122 -7.26 -11.74 7.38
CA ILE A 122 -7.23 -12.70 6.27
C ILE A 122 -5.79 -12.98 5.85
N ALA A 123 -4.89 -12.03 6.13
CA ALA A 123 -3.46 -12.15 5.93
C ALA A 123 -2.93 -13.43 6.62
N SER A 124 -3.34 -13.71 7.86
CA SER A 124 -2.99 -14.95 8.58
C SER A 124 -3.44 -16.26 7.91
N LEU A 125 -4.37 -16.21 6.95
CA LEU A 125 -5.02 -17.38 6.37
C LEU A 125 -4.41 -17.85 5.04
N SER A 126 -3.48 -17.08 4.47
CA SER A 126 -2.79 -17.44 3.23
C SER A 126 -1.27 -17.41 3.42
N PRO A 127 -0.56 -18.47 3.00
CA PRO A 127 0.90 -18.54 3.11
C PRO A 127 1.63 -17.61 2.12
N SER A 128 0.90 -16.88 1.25
CA SER A 128 1.49 -15.91 0.35
C SER A 128 0.60 -14.66 0.24
N GLN A 129 1.22 -13.50 0.49
CA GLN A 129 0.63 -12.17 0.35
C GLN A 129 1.49 -11.27 -0.56
N SER A 130 2.18 -11.90 -1.50
CA SER A 130 3.23 -11.19 -2.23
C SER A 130 2.63 -10.28 -3.30
N ARG A 131 2.98 -9.01 -3.19
CA ARG A 131 2.72 -7.97 -4.19
C ARG A 131 3.82 -7.89 -5.27
N ASN A 132 4.73 -8.86 -5.26
CA ASN A 132 5.98 -8.80 -6.02
C ASN A 132 5.79 -9.22 -7.48
N SER A 133 6.31 -8.39 -8.38
CA SER A 133 6.45 -8.75 -9.78
C SER A 133 7.72 -9.58 -9.98
N ARG A 134 7.63 -10.71 -10.69
CA ARG A 134 8.82 -11.50 -11.01
C ARG A 134 9.71 -10.73 -11.99
N TYR A 135 11.00 -10.61 -11.68
CA TYR A 135 11.99 -10.04 -12.60
C TYR A 135 12.82 -11.16 -13.29
N PRO A 136 13.09 -11.09 -14.60
CA PRO A 136 12.64 -10.06 -15.55
C PRO A 136 11.13 -10.08 -15.76
N LEU A 137 10.57 -8.92 -16.02
CA LEU A 137 9.13 -8.74 -16.23
C LEU A 137 8.67 -9.44 -17.51
N ASP A 138 7.52 -10.10 -17.43
CA ASP A 138 6.74 -10.60 -18.58
C ASP A 138 5.59 -9.63 -18.87
N TYR A 139 5.36 -9.31 -20.14
CA TYR A 139 4.30 -8.40 -20.56
C TYR A 139 2.92 -9.04 -20.56
N ARG A 140 2.82 -10.35 -20.74
CA ARG A 140 1.53 -11.04 -20.87
C ARG A 140 0.65 -10.96 -19.62
N PRO A 141 1.11 -11.22 -18.38
CA PRO A 141 0.23 -11.13 -17.21
C PRO A 141 -0.31 -9.71 -16.99
N ARG A 142 0.51 -8.67 -17.24
CA ARG A 142 0.10 -7.26 -17.18
C ARG A 142 -0.92 -6.94 -18.28
N LEU A 143 -0.71 -7.43 -19.51
CA LEU A 143 -1.68 -7.29 -20.60
C LEU A 143 -3.01 -7.97 -20.26
N TYR A 144 -2.98 -9.17 -19.69
CA TYR A 144 -4.21 -9.88 -19.34
C TYR A 144 -4.98 -9.15 -18.24
N ARG A 145 -4.32 -8.73 -17.15
CA ARG A 145 -4.96 -7.94 -16.08
C ARG A 145 -5.47 -6.60 -16.60
N PHE A 146 -4.73 -5.91 -17.47
CA PHE A 146 -5.23 -4.72 -18.17
C PHE A 146 -6.52 -5.01 -18.95
N MET A 147 -6.57 -6.11 -19.71
CA MET A 147 -7.76 -6.47 -20.46
C MET A 147 -8.94 -6.82 -19.56
N VAL A 148 -8.72 -7.44 -18.40
CA VAL A 148 -9.77 -7.60 -17.37
C VAL A 148 -10.28 -6.23 -16.94
N ILE A 149 -9.40 -5.35 -16.46
CA ILE A 149 -9.78 -4.01 -15.96
C ILE A 149 -10.53 -3.21 -17.03
N LYS A 150 -9.97 -3.12 -18.23
CA LYS A 150 -10.55 -2.39 -19.36
C LYS A 150 -11.98 -2.86 -19.64
N ASN A 151 -12.19 -4.18 -19.71
CA ASN A 151 -13.50 -4.74 -19.98
C ASN A 151 -14.47 -4.54 -18.81
N LEU A 152 -14.02 -4.64 -17.55
CA LEU A 152 -14.86 -4.30 -16.39
C LEU A 152 -15.28 -2.81 -16.43
N GLN A 153 -14.37 -1.90 -16.75
CA GLN A 153 -14.70 -0.47 -16.88
C GLN A 153 -15.65 -0.19 -18.06
N GLN A 154 -15.57 -0.98 -19.13
CA GLN A 154 -16.55 -0.91 -20.23
C GLN A 154 -17.90 -1.45 -19.78
N ALA A 155 -17.94 -2.56 -19.04
CA ALA A 155 -19.17 -3.11 -18.47
C ALA A 155 -19.87 -2.12 -17.53
N ALA A 156 -19.10 -1.39 -16.72
CA ALA A 156 -19.62 -0.41 -15.77
C ALA A 156 -20.23 0.83 -16.46
N ARG A 157 -19.74 1.20 -17.66
CA ARG A 157 -20.14 2.42 -18.38
C ARG A 157 -21.14 2.21 -19.52
N GLN A 158 -21.12 1.04 -20.16
CA GLN A 158 -21.77 0.84 -21.46
C GLN A 158 -23.01 -0.06 -21.37
N PRO A 159 -23.98 0.07 -22.30
CA PRO A 159 -25.19 -0.75 -22.31
C PRO A 159 -24.94 -2.25 -22.58
N GLN A 160 -23.78 -2.62 -23.15
CA GLN A 160 -23.40 -4.01 -23.45
C GLN A 160 -22.66 -4.69 -22.27
N GLU A 161 -23.16 -4.49 -21.05
CA GLU A 161 -22.51 -4.96 -19.82
C GLU A 161 -22.12 -6.44 -19.88
N THR A 162 -23.05 -7.34 -20.24
CA THR A 162 -22.80 -8.79 -20.27
C THR A 162 -21.70 -9.18 -21.26
N LEU A 163 -21.62 -8.53 -22.43
CA LEU A 163 -20.56 -8.82 -23.41
C LEU A 163 -19.18 -8.52 -22.82
N HIS A 164 -19.03 -7.34 -22.23
CA HIS A 164 -17.79 -6.89 -21.63
C HIS A 164 -17.41 -7.72 -20.41
N LEU A 165 -18.37 -8.12 -19.59
CA LEU A 165 -18.13 -9.06 -18.50
C LEU A 165 -17.66 -10.43 -19.00
N CYS A 166 -18.22 -10.94 -20.11
CA CYS A 166 -17.75 -12.18 -20.73
C CYS A 166 -16.31 -12.06 -21.24
N HIS A 167 -15.96 -10.93 -21.85
CA HIS A 167 -14.57 -10.64 -22.26
C HIS A 167 -13.62 -10.56 -21.07
N ALA A 168 -14.01 -9.86 -19.99
CA ALA A 168 -13.23 -9.80 -18.76
C ALA A 168 -13.00 -11.20 -18.17
N ARG A 169 -14.04 -12.06 -18.14
CA ARG A 169 -13.92 -13.45 -17.71
C ARG A 169 -12.95 -14.26 -18.56
N TYR A 170 -12.99 -14.10 -19.88
CA TYR A 170 -12.04 -14.78 -20.77
C TYR A 170 -10.58 -14.46 -20.39
N TRP A 171 -10.24 -13.17 -20.24
CA TRP A 171 -8.88 -12.77 -19.88
C TRP A 171 -8.50 -13.14 -18.45
N PHE A 172 -9.44 -13.07 -17.51
CA PHE A 172 -9.23 -13.50 -16.14
C PHE A 172 -8.87 -14.98 -16.09
N ASN A 173 -9.64 -15.84 -16.77
CA ASN A 173 -9.36 -17.28 -16.85
C ASN A 173 -8.01 -17.57 -17.51
N LYS A 174 -7.64 -16.80 -18.54
CA LYS A 174 -6.35 -16.93 -19.22
C LYS A 174 -5.20 -16.59 -18.28
N TRP A 175 -5.30 -15.48 -17.54
CA TRP A 175 -4.34 -15.11 -16.51
C TRP A 175 -4.25 -16.15 -15.39
N GLN A 176 -5.38 -16.58 -14.84
CA GLN A 176 -5.44 -17.58 -13.78
C GLN A 176 -4.81 -18.92 -14.19
N THR A 177 -4.99 -19.33 -15.45
CA THR A 177 -4.50 -20.62 -15.97
C THR A 177 -3.03 -20.55 -16.38
N GLU A 178 -2.63 -19.53 -17.16
CA GLU A 178 -1.26 -19.41 -17.70
C GLU A 178 -0.26 -18.86 -16.67
N TYR A 179 -0.74 -18.10 -15.68
CA TYR A 179 0.05 -17.42 -14.66
C TYR A 179 -0.45 -17.75 -13.24
N GLN A 180 -0.78 -19.03 -13.00
CA GLN A 180 -1.34 -19.51 -11.74
C GLN A 180 -0.51 -19.12 -10.51
N GLU A 181 0.82 -19.17 -10.60
CA GLU A 181 1.71 -18.78 -9.49
C GLU A 181 1.51 -17.31 -9.10
N GLU A 182 1.46 -16.39 -10.09
CA GLU A 182 1.21 -14.97 -9.82
C GLU A 182 -0.20 -14.75 -9.27
N TYR A 183 -1.19 -15.42 -9.86
CA TYR A 183 -2.58 -15.38 -9.39
C TYR A 183 -2.71 -15.76 -7.91
N GLN A 184 -2.11 -16.87 -7.50
CA GLN A 184 -2.19 -17.33 -6.10
C GLN A 184 -1.49 -16.37 -5.13
N ARG A 185 -0.34 -15.80 -5.53
CA ARG A 185 0.40 -14.85 -4.68
C ARG A 185 -0.33 -13.53 -4.46
N ILE A 186 -0.92 -12.97 -5.52
CA ILE A 186 -1.57 -11.66 -5.44
C ILE A 186 -2.99 -11.74 -4.86
N LYS A 187 -3.60 -12.94 -4.80
CA LYS A 187 -5.01 -13.13 -4.42
C LYS A 187 -5.42 -12.40 -3.14
N VAL A 188 -4.61 -12.50 -2.09
CA VAL A 188 -4.90 -11.83 -0.81
C VAL A 188 -4.81 -10.32 -0.96
N PHE A 189 -3.82 -9.83 -1.69
CA PHE A 189 -3.64 -8.41 -1.94
C PHE A 189 -4.82 -7.84 -2.77
N ASP A 190 -5.28 -8.57 -3.81
CA ASP A 190 -6.50 -8.23 -4.56
C ASP A 190 -7.76 -8.16 -3.65
N ILE A 191 -7.81 -8.93 -2.56
CA ILE A 191 -8.91 -8.87 -1.56
C ILE A 191 -8.76 -7.64 -0.65
N LEU A 192 -7.59 -7.49 -0.03
CA LEU A 192 -7.35 -6.46 0.99
C LEU A 192 -7.34 -5.06 0.36
N GLU A 193 -6.45 -4.82 -0.58
CA GLU A 193 -6.30 -3.50 -1.21
C GLU A 193 -7.48 -3.17 -2.13
N GLY A 194 -7.97 -4.17 -2.86
CA GLY A 194 -9.12 -3.98 -3.75
C GLY A 194 -10.39 -3.56 -2.99
N SER A 195 -10.66 -4.17 -1.84
CA SER A 195 -11.84 -3.80 -1.03
C SER A 195 -11.65 -2.48 -0.28
N ALA A 196 -10.45 -2.19 0.24
CA ALA A 196 -10.15 -0.93 0.91
C ALA A 196 -10.29 0.27 -0.05
N PHE A 197 -9.76 0.15 -1.27
CA PHE A 197 -9.84 1.22 -2.25
C PHE A 197 -11.25 1.41 -2.80
N TYR A 198 -12.00 0.33 -3.03
CA TYR A 198 -13.44 0.42 -3.32
C TYR A 198 -14.20 1.19 -2.20
N ILE A 199 -13.93 0.88 -0.92
CA ILE A 199 -14.57 1.56 0.21
C ILE A 199 -14.22 3.05 0.22
N GLU A 200 -12.94 3.39 0.06
CA GLU A 200 -12.47 4.78 -0.02
C GLU A 200 -13.22 5.56 -1.11
N GLN A 201 -13.22 5.02 -2.33
CA GLN A 201 -13.82 5.64 -3.50
C GLN A 201 -15.33 5.84 -3.34
N MET A 202 -16.02 4.84 -2.81
CA MET A 202 -17.47 4.89 -2.59
C MET A 202 -17.87 5.88 -1.50
N ILE A 203 -17.09 6.00 -0.41
CA ILE A 203 -17.35 7.02 0.63
C ILE A 203 -17.28 8.42 0.01
N VAL A 204 -16.28 8.68 -0.83
CA VAL A 204 -16.14 9.99 -1.49
C VAL A 204 -17.26 10.25 -2.48
N ALA A 205 -17.62 9.26 -3.29
CA ALA A 205 -18.70 9.38 -4.26
C ALA A 205 -20.08 9.60 -3.59
N LEU A 206 -20.37 8.89 -2.49
CA LEU A 206 -21.64 9.00 -1.77
C LEU A 206 -21.92 10.39 -1.22
N LYS A 207 -20.91 11.24 -1.01
CA LYS A 207 -21.13 12.63 -0.58
C LYS A 207 -22.07 13.38 -1.53
N LYS A 208 -21.99 13.08 -2.83
CA LYS A 208 -22.73 13.78 -3.89
C LYS A 208 -24.04 13.08 -4.27
N GLU A 209 -24.26 11.86 -3.77
CA GLU A 209 -25.27 10.95 -4.29
C GLU A 209 -26.22 10.44 -3.21
N THR A 210 -27.42 10.03 -3.62
CA THR A 210 -28.45 9.61 -2.65
C THR A 210 -28.28 8.16 -2.21
N ASN A 211 -27.64 7.31 -2.99
CA ASN A 211 -27.46 5.88 -2.72
C ASN A 211 -26.23 5.28 -3.42
N LEU A 212 -25.89 4.03 -3.08
CA LEU A 212 -24.71 3.34 -3.61
C LEU A 212 -24.73 3.16 -5.13
N LEU A 213 -25.90 2.89 -5.74
CA LEU A 213 -25.97 2.71 -7.19
C LEU A 213 -25.65 4.01 -7.94
N GLN A 214 -26.10 5.15 -7.43
CA GLN A 214 -25.76 6.46 -7.99
C GLN A 214 -24.29 6.83 -7.78
N ALA A 215 -23.74 6.53 -6.59
CA ALA A 215 -22.31 6.71 -6.31
C ALA A 215 -21.45 5.85 -7.25
N GLY A 216 -21.80 4.57 -7.42
CA GLY A 216 -21.13 3.67 -8.35
C GLY A 216 -21.25 4.12 -9.81
N ALA A 217 -22.41 4.63 -10.24
CA ALA A 217 -22.58 5.20 -11.57
C ALA A 217 -21.70 6.45 -11.78
N SER A 218 -21.59 7.31 -10.76
CA SER A 218 -20.73 8.49 -10.78
C SER A 218 -19.25 8.12 -10.88
N LEU A 219 -18.78 7.15 -10.08
CA LEU A 219 -17.42 6.60 -10.21
C LEU A 219 -17.19 6.01 -11.60
N SER A 220 -18.15 5.23 -12.09
CA SER A 220 -18.08 4.58 -13.40
C SER A 220 -17.85 5.59 -14.53
N SER A 221 -18.44 6.78 -14.45
CA SER A 221 -18.23 7.83 -15.46
C SER A 221 -16.77 8.30 -15.58
N GLY A 222 -16.00 8.24 -14.48
CA GLY A 222 -14.60 8.62 -14.42
C GLY A 222 -13.62 7.48 -14.76
N PHE A 223 -14.09 6.24 -14.82
CA PHE A 223 -13.22 5.10 -15.14
C PHE A 223 -12.67 5.20 -16.55
N ASN A 224 -11.37 5.39 -16.68
CA ASN A 224 -10.70 5.45 -17.97
C ASN A 224 -9.26 4.97 -17.86
N ILE A 225 -9.06 3.65 -17.87
CA ILE A 225 -7.71 3.07 -17.93
C ILE A 225 -7.12 3.28 -19.33
N THR A 226 -5.87 3.72 -19.36
CA THR A 226 -5.11 3.82 -20.60
C THR A 226 -3.90 2.89 -20.57
N PRO A 227 -3.46 2.33 -21.72
CA PRO A 227 -2.24 1.52 -21.75
C PRO A 227 -0.96 2.29 -21.39
N ALA A 228 -1.03 3.62 -21.31
CA ALA A 228 0.09 4.47 -20.93
C ALA A 228 0.38 4.39 -19.42
N GLU A 229 -0.62 4.10 -18.59
CA GLU A 229 -0.51 4.06 -17.13
C GLU A 229 0.42 2.96 -16.64
N ASP A 230 1.19 3.24 -15.58
CA ASP A 230 2.08 2.27 -14.93
C ASP A 230 1.27 1.24 -14.15
N LEU A 231 0.93 0.15 -14.85
CA LEU A 231 0.25 -1.01 -14.31
C LEU A 231 1.26 -1.91 -13.58
N THR A 232 1.45 -1.59 -12.31
CA THR A 232 2.08 -2.48 -11.33
C THR A 232 1.03 -3.40 -10.72
N LEU A 233 1.44 -4.56 -10.20
CA LEU A 233 0.51 -5.46 -9.48
C LEU A 233 -0.30 -4.71 -8.42
N ASP A 234 0.35 -3.79 -7.70
CA ASP A 234 -0.26 -2.96 -6.68
C ASP A 234 -1.41 -2.12 -7.25
N SER A 235 -1.09 -1.28 -8.24
CA SER A 235 -2.05 -0.39 -8.90
C SER A 235 -3.20 -1.14 -9.58
N GLU A 236 -2.91 -2.31 -10.16
CA GLU A 236 -3.93 -3.15 -10.80
C GLU A 236 -4.94 -3.67 -9.78
N SER A 237 -4.47 -4.06 -8.59
CA SER A 237 -5.32 -4.63 -7.52
C SER A 237 -6.35 -3.61 -7.03
N TYR A 238 -5.93 -2.35 -6.89
CA TYR A 238 -6.83 -1.24 -6.58
C TYR A 238 -7.93 -1.06 -7.61
N ILE A 239 -7.54 -0.90 -8.87
CA ILE A 239 -8.47 -0.60 -9.95
C ILE A 239 -9.43 -1.79 -10.15
N LEU A 240 -8.93 -3.03 -10.07
CA LEU A 240 -9.75 -4.24 -10.12
C LEU A 240 -10.79 -4.28 -9.01
N GLY A 241 -10.39 -3.99 -7.78
CA GLY A 241 -11.29 -3.95 -6.62
C GLY A 241 -12.40 -2.91 -6.76
N ASP A 242 -12.04 -1.67 -7.12
CA ASP A 242 -12.99 -0.56 -7.31
C ASP A 242 -14.04 -0.89 -8.37
N VAL A 243 -13.60 -1.22 -9.58
CA VAL A 243 -14.52 -1.47 -10.70
C VAL A 243 -15.37 -2.72 -10.47
N ALA A 244 -14.79 -3.79 -9.90
CA ALA A 244 -15.54 -5.01 -9.61
C ALA A 244 -16.54 -4.79 -8.48
N GLY A 245 -16.18 -4.04 -7.43
CA GLY A 245 -17.07 -3.71 -6.32
C GLY A 245 -18.30 -2.92 -6.78
N VAL A 246 -18.11 -1.93 -7.67
CA VAL A 246 -19.22 -1.17 -8.28
C VAL A 246 -20.16 -2.08 -9.09
N LEU A 247 -19.60 -3.00 -9.88
CA LEU A 247 -20.39 -3.97 -10.66
C LEU A 247 -21.09 -5.01 -9.78
N LEU A 248 -20.47 -5.42 -8.67
CA LEU A 248 -21.06 -6.31 -7.68
C LEU A 248 -22.23 -5.65 -6.97
N ASP A 249 -22.15 -4.37 -6.60
CA ASP A 249 -23.29 -3.64 -6.03
C ASP A 249 -24.51 -3.61 -6.98
N LYS A 250 -24.26 -3.58 -8.29
CA LYS A 250 -25.32 -3.61 -9.31
C LYS A 250 -25.91 -5.00 -9.50
N ARG A 251 -25.08 -6.05 -9.56
CA ARG A 251 -25.50 -7.42 -9.95
C ARG A 251 -25.80 -8.34 -8.78
N LEU A 252 -25.08 -8.18 -7.68
CA LEU A 252 -25.13 -9.03 -6.48
C LEU A 252 -25.15 -8.16 -5.20
N PRO A 253 -26.20 -7.36 -4.93
CA PRO A 253 -26.18 -6.35 -3.87
C PRO A 253 -25.85 -6.85 -2.44
N GLN A 254 -25.93 -8.16 -2.20
CA GLN A 254 -25.62 -8.81 -0.91
C GLN A 254 -24.19 -9.36 -0.83
N TRP A 255 -23.33 -9.12 -1.81
CA TRP A 255 -21.99 -9.73 -1.91
C TRP A 255 -21.09 -9.44 -0.69
N LYS A 256 -21.27 -8.27 -0.05
CA LYS A 256 -20.42 -7.80 1.05
C LYS A 256 -20.56 -8.63 2.33
N SER A 257 -21.73 -9.21 2.60
CA SER A 257 -21.99 -9.89 3.88
C SER A 257 -21.16 -11.15 4.10
N THR A 258 -20.69 -11.78 3.02
CA THR A 258 -19.88 -13.00 3.06
C THR A 258 -18.53 -12.82 2.35
N PHE A 259 -18.16 -11.60 1.97
CA PHE A 259 -16.98 -11.37 1.13
C PHE A 259 -15.70 -11.91 1.78
N TYR A 260 -15.42 -11.47 3.01
CA TYR A 260 -14.22 -11.87 3.74
C TYR A 260 -14.20 -13.35 4.14
N THR A 261 -15.36 -13.95 4.40
CA THR A 261 -15.45 -15.39 4.71
C THR A 261 -15.19 -16.27 3.49
N ASN A 262 -15.53 -15.79 2.29
CA ASN A 262 -15.37 -16.57 1.06
C ASN A 262 -13.93 -16.55 0.54
N GLN A 263 -13.12 -15.57 0.92
CA GLN A 263 -11.72 -15.43 0.47
C GLN A 263 -11.57 -15.49 -1.06
N VAL A 264 -12.48 -14.82 -1.76
CA VAL A 264 -12.52 -14.69 -3.22
C VAL A 264 -12.37 -13.21 -3.57
N PRO A 265 -11.37 -12.80 -4.39
CA PRO A 265 -11.22 -11.43 -4.84
C PRO A 265 -12.49 -10.88 -5.50
N PRO A 266 -12.77 -9.55 -5.42
CA PRO A 266 -13.99 -8.96 -5.97
C PRO A 266 -14.20 -9.29 -7.46
N ALA A 267 -13.12 -9.22 -8.27
CA ALA A 267 -13.19 -9.55 -9.69
C ALA A 267 -13.55 -11.03 -9.94
N GLU A 268 -12.95 -11.96 -9.18
CA GLU A 268 -13.27 -13.39 -9.30
C GLU A 268 -14.73 -13.65 -8.88
N LEU A 269 -15.18 -13.05 -7.78
CA LEU A 269 -16.55 -13.19 -7.28
C LEU A 269 -17.58 -12.74 -8.32
N LEU A 270 -17.33 -11.59 -8.95
CA LEU A 270 -18.17 -11.05 -10.02
C LEU A 270 -18.19 -11.99 -11.23
N LEU A 271 -17.00 -12.32 -11.74
CA LEU A 271 -16.85 -13.03 -13.01
C LEU A 271 -17.33 -14.47 -12.92
N ASN A 272 -17.21 -15.12 -11.76
CA ASN A 272 -17.68 -16.51 -11.54
C ASN A 272 -19.19 -16.69 -11.72
N THR A 273 -19.99 -15.61 -11.69
CA THR A 273 -21.44 -15.67 -11.94
C THR A 273 -21.84 -15.91 -13.40
N LEU A 274 -20.89 -15.78 -14.33
CA LEU A 274 -21.16 -15.92 -15.76
C LEU A 274 -20.99 -17.38 -16.22
N THR A 275 -21.61 -17.74 -17.34
CA THR A 275 -21.35 -19.00 -18.04
C THR A 275 -21.21 -18.72 -19.53
N ASP A 276 -20.61 -19.64 -20.28
CA ASP A 276 -20.61 -19.62 -21.75
C ASP A 276 -20.07 -18.32 -22.38
N CYS A 277 -18.92 -17.85 -21.92
CA CYS A 277 -18.29 -16.63 -22.42
C CYS A 277 -17.53 -16.87 -23.73
N ASN A 278 -17.78 -16.00 -24.72
CA ASN A 278 -17.03 -15.99 -25.97
C ASN A 278 -15.59 -15.51 -25.77
N ILE A 279 -14.71 -15.95 -26.65
CA ILE A 279 -13.31 -15.52 -26.72
C ILE A 279 -13.25 -14.06 -27.20
N GLU A 280 -12.49 -13.22 -26.51
CA GLU A 280 -12.07 -11.91 -27.03
C GLU A 280 -10.72 -12.03 -27.73
N GLN A 281 -10.54 -11.32 -28.85
CA GLN A 281 -9.24 -11.18 -29.51
C GLN A 281 -8.60 -9.86 -29.09
N VAL A 282 -7.36 -9.91 -28.58
CA VAL A 282 -6.55 -8.71 -28.38
C VAL A 282 -6.09 -8.17 -29.74
N THR A 283 -6.16 -6.85 -29.91
CA THR A 283 -5.56 -6.22 -31.09
C THR A 283 -4.03 -6.26 -30.98
N SER A 284 -3.35 -6.50 -32.10
CA SER A 284 -1.88 -6.49 -32.17
C SER A 284 -1.25 -5.18 -31.67
N ALA A 285 -2.02 -4.09 -31.67
CA ALA A 285 -1.62 -2.80 -31.12
C ALA A 285 -1.38 -2.83 -29.60
N TYR A 286 -2.27 -3.46 -28.82
CA TYR A 286 -2.08 -3.56 -27.35
C TYR A 286 -0.88 -4.46 -27.04
N GLU A 287 -0.77 -5.60 -27.73
CA GLU A 287 0.34 -6.52 -27.53
C GLU A 287 1.70 -5.84 -27.78
N GLY A 288 1.85 -5.17 -28.92
CA GLY A 288 3.08 -4.43 -29.24
C GLY A 288 3.40 -3.31 -28.24
N LEU A 289 2.38 -2.64 -27.70
CA LEU A 289 2.55 -1.60 -26.69
C LEU A 289 3.07 -2.18 -25.37
N PHE A 290 2.47 -3.25 -24.86
CA PHE A 290 2.89 -3.89 -23.61
C PHE A 290 4.28 -4.52 -23.73
N GLN A 291 4.58 -5.16 -24.86
CA GLN A 291 5.94 -5.66 -25.16
C GLN A 291 6.97 -4.52 -25.09
N LYS A 292 6.68 -3.38 -25.71
CA LYS A 292 7.57 -2.21 -25.70
C LYS A 292 7.72 -1.63 -24.30
N LYS A 293 6.63 -1.56 -23.52
CA LYS A 293 6.63 -1.04 -22.15
C LYS A 293 7.49 -1.92 -21.23
N VAL A 294 7.23 -3.23 -21.20
CA VAL A 294 8.01 -4.18 -20.41
C VAL A 294 9.47 -4.23 -20.83
N LYS A 295 9.77 -4.14 -22.13
CA LYS A 295 11.16 -4.06 -22.60
C LYS A 295 11.88 -2.83 -22.03
N ARG A 296 11.26 -1.65 -22.07
CA ARG A 296 11.83 -0.42 -21.49
C ARG A 296 11.99 -0.53 -19.99
N GLU A 297 11.01 -1.11 -19.32
CA GLU A 297 11.05 -1.26 -17.87
C GLU A 297 12.14 -2.24 -17.42
N ASN A 298 12.27 -3.39 -18.08
CA ASN A 298 13.39 -4.30 -17.85
C ASN A 298 14.75 -3.62 -18.10
N GLN A 299 14.87 -2.77 -19.12
CA GLN A 299 16.08 -1.98 -19.36
C GLN A 299 16.35 -0.97 -18.24
N ARG A 300 15.32 -0.30 -17.72
CA ARG A 300 15.42 0.65 -16.61
C ARG A 300 15.86 -0.03 -15.30
N LEU A 301 15.32 -1.21 -15.03
CA LEU A 301 15.56 -1.98 -13.81
C LEU A 301 16.87 -2.78 -13.84
N PHE A 302 17.49 -2.95 -15.02
CA PHE A 302 18.65 -3.81 -15.22
C PHE A 302 19.80 -3.53 -14.24
N ASN A 303 20.19 -2.26 -14.09
CA ASN A 303 21.29 -1.88 -13.20
C ASN A 303 20.96 -2.12 -11.72
N ASP A 304 19.70 -1.91 -11.33
CA ASP A 304 19.24 -2.15 -9.97
C ASP A 304 19.34 -3.65 -9.63
N PHE A 305 18.95 -4.54 -10.56
CA PHE A 305 19.08 -5.98 -10.39
C PHE A 305 20.50 -6.52 -10.54
N MET A 306 21.39 -5.86 -11.28
CA MET A 306 22.81 -6.21 -11.26
C MET A 306 23.41 -6.06 -9.87
N ILE A 307 23.06 -4.98 -9.15
CA ILE A 307 23.51 -4.75 -7.77
C ILE A 307 22.94 -5.82 -6.85
N VAL A 308 21.65 -6.15 -6.98
CA VAL A 308 21.03 -7.22 -6.19
C VAL A 308 21.70 -8.56 -6.48
N ASP A 309 22.02 -8.87 -7.73
CA ASP A 309 22.68 -10.12 -8.09
C ASP A 309 24.09 -10.22 -7.50
N GLU A 310 24.84 -9.13 -7.49
CA GLU A 310 26.15 -9.07 -6.82
C GLU A 310 25.99 -9.37 -5.33
N VAL A 311 25.02 -8.73 -4.67
CA VAL A 311 24.71 -8.98 -3.25
C VAL A 311 24.31 -10.43 -3.02
N LEU A 312 23.53 -11.08 -3.87
CA LEU A 312 23.11 -12.47 -3.66
C LEU A 312 24.25 -13.48 -3.82
N ASN A 313 25.24 -13.17 -4.66
CA ASN A 313 26.34 -14.08 -5.00
C ASN A 313 27.66 -13.79 -4.26
N ASN A 314 27.82 -12.62 -3.63
CA ASN A 314 29.04 -12.25 -2.94
C ASN A 314 28.87 -12.31 -1.41
N ALA A 315 29.46 -13.32 -0.75
CA ALA A 315 29.44 -13.43 0.71
C ALA A 315 30.31 -12.37 1.42
N GLY A 316 31.18 -11.66 0.68
CA GLY A 316 32.01 -10.58 1.19
C GLY A 316 31.26 -9.25 1.38
N ILE A 317 30.02 -9.12 0.89
CA ILE A 317 29.17 -7.95 1.14
C ILE A 317 28.39 -8.18 2.42
N PRO A 318 28.67 -7.45 3.52
CA PRO A 318 27.91 -7.60 4.75
C PRO A 318 26.48 -7.04 4.59
N LEU A 319 25.54 -7.59 5.36
CA LEU A 319 24.17 -7.10 5.43
C LEU A 319 23.87 -6.52 6.81
N LEU A 320 22.96 -5.57 6.87
CA LEU A 320 22.30 -5.13 8.10
C LEU A 320 20.83 -5.56 8.04
N ARG A 321 20.43 -6.47 8.91
CA ARG A 321 19.04 -6.91 9.04
C ARG A 321 18.27 -5.97 9.98
N LEU A 322 17.15 -5.41 9.52
CA LEU A 322 16.32 -4.48 10.28
C LEU A 322 14.91 -5.03 10.39
N ASP A 323 14.44 -5.24 11.60
CA ASP A 323 13.08 -5.69 11.89
C ASP A 323 12.05 -4.64 11.44
N ALA A 324 10.94 -5.09 10.83
CA ALA A 324 9.84 -4.22 10.43
C ALA A 324 9.26 -3.43 11.61
N ALA A 325 9.26 -3.99 12.83
CA ALA A 325 8.80 -3.32 14.05
C ALA A 325 9.67 -2.10 14.44
N MET A 326 10.89 -1.99 13.91
CA MET A 326 11.74 -0.82 14.11
C MET A 326 11.44 0.31 13.12
N GLN A 327 10.64 0.06 12.08
CA GLN A 327 10.34 1.04 11.05
C GLN A 327 9.48 2.18 11.62
N GLN A 328 9.83 3.41 11.30
CA GLN A 328 9.07 4.59 11.70
C GLN A 328 8.20 5.09 10.54
N GLY A 329 6.90 4.87 10.68
CA GLY A 329 5.93 5.04 9.59
C GLY A 329 6.16 4.03 8.46
N GLY A 330 5.57 4.25 7.29
CA GLY A 330 5.86 3.60 6.01
C GLY A 330 7.15 4.03 5.30
N PHE A 331 7.27 3.65 4.03
CA PHE A 331 8.44 3.85 3.19
C PHE A 331 8.04 4.11 1.74
N THR A 332 8.98 4.61 0.94
CA THR A 332 8.81 4.71 -0.53
C THR A 332 9.70 3.70 -1.22
N SER A 333 9.28 3.18 -2.37
CA SER A 333 10.09 2.29 -3.21
C SER A 333 9.86 2.59 -4.71
N LYS A 334 10.74 2.05 -5.57
CA LYS A 334 10.54 1.99 -7.02
C LYS A 334 9.68 0.79 -7.46
N GLY A 335 9.40 -0.13 -6.54
CA GLY A 335 8.63 -1.35 -6.81
C GLY A 335 9.10 -2.54 -6.00
N PHE A 336 8.27 -3.58 -6.04
CA PHE A 336 8.40 -4.83 -5.30
C PHE A 336 8.57 -5.99 -6.26
N TYR A 337 9.59 -6.81 -6.06
CA TYR A 337 9.97 -7.83 -7.03
C TYR A 337 10.48 -9.12 -6.40
N THR A 338 10.25 -10.21 -7.11
CA THR A 338 10.93 -11.48 -6.82
C THR A 338 12.02 -11.70 -7.86
N PHE A 339 13.25 -11.89 -7.42
CA PHE A 339 14.43 -12.13 -8.26
C PHE A 339 15.24 -13.31 -7.75
N LYS A 340 15.40 -14.35 -8.59
CA LYS A 340 16.09 -15.60 -8.23
C LYS A 340 15.58 -16.25 -6.93
N GLY A 341 14.26 -16.15 -6.68
CA GLY A 341 13.61 -16.71 -5.50
C GLY A 341 13.85 -15.91 -4.21
N GLN A 342 14.26 -14.65 -4.34
CA GLN A 342 14.40 -13.70 -3.24
C GLN A 342 13.47 -12.53 -3.47
N ASP A 343 12.83 -12.05 -2.42
CA ASP A 343 12.00 -10.87 -2.46
C ASP A 343 12.87 -9.61 -2.25
N VAL A 344 12.56 -8.58 -3.05
CA VAL A 344 13.41 -7.42 -3.25
C VAL A 344 12.56 -6.18 -3.34
N ILE A 345 12.90 -5.19 -2.53
CA ILE A 345 12.34 -3.83 -2.62
C ILE A 345 13.40 -2.95 -3.27
N LEU A 346 13.08 -2.39 -4.44
CA LEU A 346 14.02 -1.53 -5.16
C LEU A 346 13.93 -0.09 -4.71
N ALA A 347 15.10 0.54 -4.56
CA ALA A 347 15.27 1.92 -4.14
C ALA A 347 14.39 2.34 -2.94
N MET A 348 14.35 1.49 -1.92
CA MET A 348 13.65 1.76 -0.68
C MET A 348 14.23 2.99 0.02
N SER A 349 13.34 3.85 0.51
CA SER A 349 13.68 4.92 1.45
C SER A 349 12.78 4.83 2.67
N ALA A 350 13.39 4.68 3.84
CA ALA A 350 12.71 4.39 5.10
C ALA A 350 13.52 4.91 6.29
N LYS A 351 12.87 5.03 7.45
CA LYS A 351 13.53 5.35 8.72
C LYS A 351 13.28 4.23 9.71
N TYR A 352 14.30 3.91 10.49
CA TYR A 352 14.28 2.90 11.53
C TYR A 352 14.79 3.52 12.82
N SER A 353 14.16 3.17 13.94
CA SER A 353 14.64 3.56 15.26
C SER A 353 14.27 2.52 16.31
N SER A 354 15.18 2.30 17.26
CA SER A 354 14.95 1.49 18.44
C SER A 354 15.89 1.91 19.56
N SER A 355 15.85 1.20 20.69
CA SER A 355 16.86 1.33 21.75
C SER A 355 18.30 1.08 21.27
N ALA A 356 18.48 0.40 20.13
CA ALA A 356 19.79 0.16 19.52
C ALA A 356 20.34 1.36 18.75
N GLY A 357 19.50 2.32 18.36
CA GLY A 357 19.91 3.50 17.59
C GLY A 357 18.89 3.92 16.53
N HIS A 358 19.36 4.66 15.53
CA HIS A 358 18.52 5.17 14.44
C HIS A 358 19.24 5.06 13.10
N LEU A 359 18.47 4.79 12.05
CA LEU A 359 18.97 4.65 10.69
C LEU A 359 17.97 5.21 9.68
N GLN A 360 18.48 5.96 8.71
CA GLN A 360 17.77 6.37 7.53
C GLN A 360 18.36 5.65 6.31
N ILE A 361 17.49 4.97 5.57
CA ILE A 361 17.76 4.36 4.28
C ILE A 361 17.21 5.29 3.20
N MET A 362 17.98 5.50 2.13
CA MET A 362 17.64 6.35 1.00
C MET A 362 17.97 5.65 -0.30
N ASN A 363 16.97 5.44 -1.16
CA ASN A 363 17.10 4.88 -2.50
C ASN A 363 18.03 3.64 -2.57
N THR A 364 17.80 2.69 -1.66
CA THR A 364 18.63 1.48 -1.52
C THR A 364 17.84 0.23 -1.90
N ASN A 365 18.45 -0.66 -2.67
CA ASN A 365 17.86 -1.96 -2.98
C ASN A 365 18.07 -2.86 -1.77
N VAL A 366 16.99 -3.43 -1.24
CA VAL A 366 17.02 -4.29 -0.04
C VAL A 366 16.41 -5.64 -0.35
N LEU A 367 16.84 -6.66 0.38
CA LEU A 367 16.17 -7.96 0.38
C LEU A 367 15.09 -7.95 1.45
N ASP A 368 13.95 -8.56 1.16
CA ASP A 368 12.79 -8.62 2.05
C ASP A 368 12.58 -10.08 2.51
N ASP A 369 12.35 -10.27 3.81
CA ASP A 369 12.07 -11.58 4.42
C ASP A 369 10.76 -11.57 5.25
N ASP A 370 9.79 -10.77 4.80
CA ASP A 370 8.44 -10.53 5.34
C ASP A 370 8.41 -9.78 6.69
N THR A 371 9.30 -10.16 7.60
CA THR A 371 9.37 -9.61 8.97
C THR A 371 10.55 -8.66 9.18
N SER A 372 11.50 -8.67 8.25
CA SER A 372 12.65 -7.80 8.28
C SER A 372 13.13 -7.49 6.86
N ILE A 373 13.95 -6.46 6.76
CA ILE A 373 14.69 -6.17 5.54
C ILE A 373 16.18 -6.38 5.78
N SER A 374 16.88 -6.88 4.77
CA SER A 374 18.33 -6.97 4.75
C SER A 374 18.93 -5.92 3.83
N VAL A 375 19.63 -4.97 4.41
CA VAL A 375 20.24 -3.82 3.74
C VAL A 375 21.70 -4.14 3.41
N PRO A 376 22.11 -4.11 2.13
CA PRO A 376 23.51 -4.26 1.76
C PRO A 376 24.34 -3.10 2.28
N LEU A 377 25.42 -3.41 2.99
CA LEU A 377 26.32 -2.42 3.56
C LEU A 377 27.49 -2.13 2.60
N PRO A 378 27.89 -0.86 2.46
CA PRO A 378 29.05 -0.51 1.64
C PRO A 378 30.33 -1.10 2.24
N ALA A 379 31.32 -1.41 1.40
CA ALA A 379 32.61 -1.94 1.83
C ALA A 379 33.35 -1.03 2.83
N SER A 380 33.07 0.28 2.80
CA SER A 380 33.62 1.28 3.73
C SER A 380 32.91 1.33 5.09
N THR A 381 32.06 0.36 5.42
CA THR A 381 31.34 0.35 6.69
C THR A 381 32.31 0.09 7.84
N GLU A 382 32.42 1.05 8.75
CA GLU A 382 33.23 0.92 9.96
C GLU A 382 32.36 0.50 11.15
N LEU A 383 32.81 -0.55 11.85
CA LEU A 383 32.24 -0.96 13.14
C LEU A 383 33.12 -0.40 14.26
N LYS A 384 32.58 0.52 15.07
CA LYS A 384 33.28 1.11 16.22
C LYS A 384 32.53 0.76 17.49
N ASN A 385 33.16 0.02 18.41
CA ASN A 385 32.55 -0.38 19.68
C ASN A 385 31.14 -0.98 19.51
N ASN A 386 31.01 -1.96 18.60
CA ASN A 386 29.74 -2.59 18.22
C ASN A 386 28.68 -1.63 17.65
N THR A 387 29.07 -0.44 17.19
CA THR A 387 28.17 0.52 16.55
C THR A 387 28.57 0.71 15.10
N LEU A 388 27.62 0.51 14.19
CA LEU A 388 27.76 0.89 12.79
C LEU A 388 27.50 2.39 12.69
N VAL A 389 28.50 3.14 12.25
CA VAL A 389 28.36 4.57 11.93
C VAL A 389 28.26 4.69 10.41
N LEU A 390 27.06 5.00 9.92
CA LEU A 390 26.74 5.04 8.50
C LEU A 390 26.58 6.49 8.09
N ASN A 391 27.46 6.97 7.20
CA ASN A 391 27.37 8.32 6.65
C ASN A 391 27.68 8.31 5.15
N THR A 392 26.74 7.76 4.39
CA THR A 392 26.81 7.70 2.93
C THR A 392 25.63 8.45 2.31
N SER A 393 25.61 8.55 0.98
CA SER A 393 24.46 9.09 0.26
C SER A 393 23.21 8.20 0.36
N LYS A 394 23.35 6.92 0.72
CA LYS A 394 22.27 5.93 0.77
C LYS A 394 21.86 5.52 2.18
N LEU A 395 22.79 5.59 3.14
CA LEU A 395 22.59 5.17 4.52
C LEU A 395 23.13 6.25 5.46
N LYS A 396 22.31 6.71 6.41
CA LYS A 396 22.67 7.71 7.42
C LYS A 396 22.18 7.32 8.81
N GLY A 397 23.06 7.33 9.80
CA GLY A 397 22.70 7.10 11.19
C GLY A 397 23.72 6.25 11.94
N GLU A 398 23.37 5.91 13.16
CA GLU A 398 24.21 5.12 14.06
C GLU A 398 23.36 4.06 14.74
N ILE A 399 23.81 2.81 14.68
CA ILE A 399 23.09 1.68 15.24
C ILE A 399 24.03 0.67 15.88
N ARG A 400 23.76 0.34 17.14
CA ARG A 400 24.45 -0.70 17.89
C ARG A 400 23.99 -2.06 17.38
N VAL A 401 24.94 -2.91 17.06
CA VAL A 401 24.69 -4.20 16.43
C VAL A 401 25.50 -5.31 17.08
N ARG A 402 25.03 -6.53 16.85
CA ARG A 402 25.81 -7.75 16.97
C ARG A 402 26.05 -8.33 15.58
N ALA A 403 27.15 -9.07 15.42
CA ALA A 403 27.47 -9.76 14.19
C ALA A 403 27.08 -11.23 14.29
N GLU A 404 26.37 -11.70 13.27
CA GLU A 404 26.01 -13.10 13.03
C GLU A 404 26.56 -13.53 11.68
N ARG A 405 26.49 -14.83 11.36
CA ARG A 405 26.85 -15.34 10.04
C ARG A 405 25.71 -16.14 9.44
N ASP A 406 25.47 -15.93 8.14
CA ASP A 406 24.53 -16.76 7.39
C ASP A 406 25.15 -18.10 6.94
N GLY A 407 24.35 -18.95 6.28
CA GLY A 407 24.80 -20.24 5.76
C GLY A 407 25.89 -20.15 4.67
N LYS A 408 26.16 -18.97 4.11
CA LYS A 408 27.24 -18.69 3.15
C LYS A 408 28.45 -18.03 3.81
N ASN A 409 28.51 -18.02 5.14
CA ASN A 409 29.56 -17.37 5.94
C ASN A 409 29.61 -15.84 5.77
N ARG A 410 28.56 -15.21 5.25
CA ARG A 410 28.44 -13.75 5.15
C ARG A 410 28.18 -13.16 6.53
N ILE A 411 28.76 -11.99 6.80
CA ILE A 411 28.46 -11.24 8.04
C ILE A 411 27.09 -10.58 7.93
N ILE A 412 26.23 -10.87 8.90
CA ILE A 412 24.93 -10.22 9.08
C ILE A 412 24.98 -9.43 10.38
N TYR A 413 24.85 -8.11 10.30
CA TYR A 413 24.66 -7.27 11.47
C TYR A 413 23.19 -7.23 11.84
N VAL A 414 22.91 -7.43 13.12
CA VAL A 414 21.56 -7.37 13.68
C VAL A 414 21.55 -6.33 14.80
N PRO A 415 20.58 -5.39 14.84
CA PRO A 415 20.45 -4.43 15.93
C PRO A 415 20.42 -5.11 17.29
N ASP A 416 21.22 -4.60 18.23
CA ASP A 416 21.20 -5.08 19.62
C ASP A 416 20.05 -4.39 20.37
N ASN A 417 18.83 -4.86 20.09
CA ASN A 417 17.58 -4.37 20.67
C ASN A 417 17.01 -5.39 21.68
N PRO A 418 17.21 -5.17 23.00
CA PRO A 418 16.75 -6.10 24.03
C PRO A 418 15.23 -6.20 24.15
N GLU A 419 14.48 -5.19 23.67
CA GLU A 419 13.01 -5.14 23.77
C GLU A 419 12.35 -6.06 22.74
N ALA A 420 12.87 -6.09 21.50
CA ALA A 420 12.42 -7.02 20.47
C ALA A 420 12.66 -8.50 20.87
N GLN A 421 13.73 -8.78 21.61
CA GLN A 421 14.03 -10.14 22.12
C GLN A 421 13.04 -10.59 23.22
N ARG A 422 12.43 -9.66 23.96
CA ARG A 422 11.38 -9.98 24.95
C ARG A 422 10.01 -10.17 24.30
N GLN A 423 9.72 -9.42 23.24
CA GLN A 423 8.48 -9.60 22.46
C GLN A 423 8.52 -10.89 21.63
N ALA A 424 9.67 -11.31 21.10
CA ALA A 424 9.82 -12.61 20.43
C ALA A 424 9.67 -13.83 21.37
N SER A 425 9.77 -13.64 22.69
CA SER A 425 9.58 -14.69 23.71
C SER A 425 8.19 -14.69 24.35
N VAL A 426 7.34 -13.73 23.99
CA VAL A 426 5.92 -13.68 24.35
C VAL A 426 5.17 -13.45 23.05
N LEU A 427 4.77 -14.52 22.37
CA LEU A 427 3.83 -14.43 21.25
C LEU A 427 2.64 -13.55 21.69
N PRO A 428 2.36 -12.44 21.00
CA PRO A 428 1.16 -11.66 21.29
C PRO A 428 -0.09 -12.52 21.05
N SER A 429 -1.14 -12.25 21.83
CA SER A 429 -2.50 -12.73 21.53
C SER A 429 -2.85 -12.37 20.08
N PRO A 430 -3.60 -13.20 19.33
CA PRO A 430 -3.98 -12.97 17.93
C PRO A 430 -4.89 -11.75 17.67
N ASP A 431 -4.88 -10.74 18.55
CA ASP A 431 -5.80 -9.59 18.53
C ASP A 431 -5.15 -8.26 18.08
N GLU A 432 -3.88 -8.25 17.67
CA GLU A 432 -3.22 -7.04 17.13
C GLU A 432 -2.67 -7.28 15.71
N PRO A 433 -3.30 -6.71 14.66
CA PRO A 433 -2.81 -6.84 13.30
C PRO A 433 -1.60 -5.92 13.05
N TYR A 434 -0.47 -6.52 12.68
CA TYR A 434 0.63 -5.83 12.01
C TYR A 434 0.31 -5.71 10.51
N LEU A 435 0.04 -4.50 10.04
CA LEU A 435 0.00 -4.19 8.61
C LEU A 435 0.90 -2.96 8.36
N SER A 436 2.07 -3.20 7.77
CA SER A 436 2.91 -2.14 7.22
C SER A 436 2.44 -1.83 5.80
N ALA A 437 1.42 -0.99 5.68
CA ALA A 437 1.01 -0.45 4.39
C ALA A 437 1.99 0.65 3.92
N SER A 438 2.26 0.67 2.62
CA SER A 438 3.22 1.58 1.95
C SER A 438 2.58 2.20 0.71
N PHE A 439 2.16 3.47 0.81
CA PHE A 439 1.63 4.32 -0.28
C PHE A 439 1.88 5.82 0.06
N PHE A 440 2.03 6.83 -0.83
CA PHE A 440 1.92 7.00 -2.30
C PHE A 440 3.07 7.90 -2.80
N ASN A 441 3.43 7.76 -4.09
CA ASN A 441 3.86 8.88 -4.93
C ASN A 441 3.35 8.58 -6.36
N HIS A 442 2.11 8.94 -6.65
CA HIS A 442 1.60 8.97 -8.01
C HIS A 442 1.30 10.42 -8.37
N ASP A 443 2.08 10.95 -9.31
CA ASP A 443 1.66 12.06 -10.13
C ASP A 443 0.31 11.69 -10.77
N ASN A 444 -0.73 12.40 -10.37
CA ASN A 444 -2.07 12.29 -10.91
C ASN A 444 -2.08 12.85 -12.35
N PRO A 445 -2.33 12.06 -13.42
CA PRO A 445 -2.46 12.62 -14.76
C PRO A 445 -3.88 13.17 -15.05
N GLY A 446 -4.77 13.23 -14.05
CA GLY A 446 -6.18 13.57 -14.21
C GLY A 446 -6.57 15.05 -14.14
N ALA A 447 -5.63 15.99 -14.20
CA ALA A 447 -5.93 17.44 -14.24
C ALA A 447 -5.31 18.10 -15.48
N LEU A 448 -5.85 17.78 -16.65
CA LEU A 448 -5.67 18.58 -17.86
C LEU A 448 -7.04 19.01 -18.37
N HIS A 449 -7.49 20.16 -17.90
CA HIS A 449 -8.35 21.09 -18.65
C HIS A 449 -8.11 22.50 -18.10
N ASP A 450 -7.23 23.22 -18.80
CA ASP A 450 -7.61 24.46 -19.50
C ASP A 450 -7.05 24.38 -20.92
#